data_AF-A0A1F8DSA7-F1
#
_entry.id   AF-A0A1F8DSA7-F1
#
_cell.length_a   1.000
_cell.length_b   1.000
_cell.length_c   1.000
_cell.angle_alpha   90.00
_cell.angle_beta   90.00
_cell.angle_gamma   90.00
#
_symmetry.space_group_name_H-M   'P 1'
#
loop_
_entity.id
_entity.type
_entity.pdbx_description
1 polymer ?
#
loop_
_entity_poly.entity_id
_entity_poly.type
_entity_poly.pdbx_seq_one_letter_code
_entity_poly.pdbx_strand_id
1 'polypeptide(L)'
;MGFLSKILGKDYESEKIAAFAEIGRQFVEAEKINQAKAGWLTMRGNNHSMRRRFDLAIADFTEALKFEPNRPFTLISLGGAYAHTGNYKEAITILESAKKYLEAVDATLRNISEHNLYSELGSAYFFADKKQEAVVCLTKSLEAVEKQRALKNTGAVSEEEWEAQQKMIAPMIKNAEWLLARIKL
;
A
#
# COMPACT_ATOMS: atom_id res chain seq x y z
N MET A 1 27.83 -15.81 -18.43
CA MET A 1 26.46 -15.82 -18.99
C MET A 1 25.90 -17.23 -18.85
N GLY A 2 25.27 -17.55 -17.72
CA GLY A 2 24.95 -18.91 -17.32
C GLY A 2 23.64 -19.43 -17.93
N PHE A 3 23.64 -20.72 -18.28
CA PHE A 3 22.53 -21.53 -18.81
C PHE A 3 21.19 -21.39 -18.06
N LEU A 4 21.20 -20.89 -16.83
CA LEU A 4 20.02 -20.59 -16.01
C LEU A 4 19.23 -19.35 -16.48
N SER A 5 19.82 -18.46 -17.29
CA SER A 5 19.13 -17.24 -17.77
C SER A 5 18.05 -17.52 -18.82
N LYS A 6 17.93 -18.75 -19.32
CA LYS A 6 17.06 -19.14 -20.44
C LYS A 6 15.76 -19.85 -20.03
N ILE A 7 15.59 -20.22 -18.76
CA ILE A 7 14.49 -21.12 -18.33
C ILE A 7 13.39 -20.41 -17.51
N LEU A 8 13.62 -19.22 -16.97
CA LEU A 8 12.61 -18.46 -16.21
C LEU A 8 12.50 -17.05 -16.79
N GLY A 9 11.30 -16.67 -17.24
CA GLY A 9 11.04 -15.49 -18.07
C GLY A 9 11.65 -14.19 -17.54
N LYS A 10 12.17 -13.36 -18.48
CA LYS A 10 12.71 -12.00 -18.30
C LYS A 10 13.36 -11.74 -16.94
N ASP A 11 14.69 -11.80 -16.91
CA ASP A 11 15.52 -11.45 -15.76
C ASP A 11 14.99 -10.18 -15.04
N TYR A 12 14.56 -10.35 -13.78
CA TYR A 12 13.92 -9.34 -12.94
C TYR A 12 14.79 -8.09 -12.76
N GLU A 13 16.11 -8.28 -12.75
CA GLU A 13 17.07 -7.19 -12.70
C GLU A 13 17.21 -6.49 -14.05
N SER A 14 17.12 -7.22 -15.16
CA SER A 14 17.12 -6.63 -16.51
C SER A 14 15.92 -5.69 -16.73
N GLU A 15 14.73 -6.01 -16.23
CA GLU A 15 13.57 -5.10 -16.30
C GLU A 15 13.79 -3.81 -15.51
N LYS A 16 14.38 -3.91 -14.31
CA LYS A 16 14.70 -2.75 -13.47
C LYS A 16 15.74 -1.85 -14.12
N ILE A 17 16.81 -2.43 -14.65
CA ILE A 17 17.88 -1.70 -15.34
C ILE A 17 17.32 -0.94 -16.54
N ALA A 18 16.50 -1.59 -17.36
CA ALA A 18 15.88 -0.95 -18.52
C ALA A 18 14.96 0.21 -18.12
N ALA A 19 14.12 0.01 -17.10
CA ALA A 19 13.24 1.04 -16.58
C ALA A 19 14.00 2.23 -16.00
N PHE A 20 15.05 1.98 -15.21
CA PHE A 20 15.85 3.04 -14.61
C PHE A 20 16.64 3.84 -15.65
N ALA A 21 17.12 3.17 -16.69
CA ALA A 21 17.76 3.83 -17.82
C ALA A 21 16.76 4.74 -18.57
N GLU A 22 15.53 4.30 -18.76
CA GLU A 22 14.48 5.12 -19.38
C GLU A 22 14.08 6.31 -18.51
N ILE A 23 13.89 6.10 -17.21
CA ILE A 23 13.63 7.18 -16.25
C ILE A 23 14.75 8.24 -16.29
N GLY A 24 16.01 7.81 -16.34
CA GLY A 24 17.16 8.71 -16.45
C GLY A 24 17.27 9.46 -17.78
N ARG A 25 16.58 9.00 -18.84
CA ARG A 25 16.46 9.75 -20.11
C ARG A 25 15.33 10.77 -20.05
N GLN A 26 14.26 10.49 -19.32
CA GLN A 26 13.07 11.35 -19.24
C GLN A 26 13.24 12.51 -18.26
N PHE A 27 14.02 12.31 -17.19
CA PHE A 27 14.23 13.30 -16.15
C PHE A 27 15.70 13.65 -16.02
N VAL A 28 15.97 14.93 -15.78
CA VAL A 28 17.33 15.43 -15.54
C VAL A 28 17.54 15.74 -14.06
N GLU A 29 16.49 16.19 -13.37
CA GLU A 29 16.58 16.47 -11.93
C GLU A 29 16.65 15.18 -11.11
N ALA A 30 17.68 15.06 -10.27
CA ALA A 30 17.89 13.89 -9.41
C ALA A 30 16.67 13.54 -8.55
N GLU A 31 15.96 14.56 -8.05
CA GLU A 31 14.74 14.37 -7.25
C GLU A 31 13.64 13.70 -8.07
N LYS A 32 13.37 14.17 -9.30
CA LYS A 32 12.36 13.55 -10.17
C LYS A 32 12.75 12.14 -10.58
N ILE A 33 14.05 11.89 -10.79
CA ILE A 33 14.56 10.54 -11.04
C ILE A 33 14.28 9.62 -9.85
N ASN A 34 14.56 10.08 -8.63
CA ASN A 34 14.30 9.30 -7.41
C ASN A 34 12.80 9.03 -7.24
N GLN A 35 11.96 10.05 -7.44
CA GLN A 35 10.51 9.90 -7.36
C GLN A 35 9.96 8.91 -8.40
N ALA A 36 10.43 9.01 -9.64
CA ALA A 36 10.04 8.09 -10.71
C ALA A 36 10.51 6.66 -10.45
N LYS A 37 11.72 6.47 -9.91
CA LYS A 37 12.22 5.14 -9.50
C LYS A 37 11.39 4.54 -8.37
N ALA A 38 11.09 5.32 -7.33
CA ALA A 38 10.21 4.90 -6.24
C ALA A 38 8.81 4.54 -6.75
N GLY A 39 8.27 5.36 -7.65
CA GLY A 39 7.01 5.12 -8.35
C GLY A 39 6.98 3.79 -9.09
N TRP A 40 7.97 3.57 -9.96
CA TRP A 40 8.09 2.36 -10.75
C TRP A 40 8.23 1.10 -9.88
N LEU A 41 9.13 1.13 -8.90
CA LEU A 41 9.34 0.00 -7.97
C LEU A 41 8.06 -0.32 -7.18
N THR A 42 7.32 0.70 -6.75
CA THR A 42 6.05 0.48 -6.04
C THR A 42 5.00 -0.16 -6.94
N MET A 43 4.89 0.26 -8.20
CA MET A 43 3.97 -0.37 -9.14
C MET A 43 4.35 -1.84 -9.39
N ARG A 44 5.64 -2.13 -9.54
CA ARG A 44 6.13 -3.51 -9.70
C ARG A 44 5.85 -4.35 -8.45
N GLY A 45 6.16 -3.82 -7.26
CA GLY A 45 5.88 -4.47 -5.99
C GLY A 45 4.39 -4.78 -5.81
N ASN A 46 3.50 -3.84 -6.18
CA ASN A 46 2.06 -4.08 -6.19
C ASN A 46 1.67 -5.23 -7.14
N ASN A 47 2.27 -5.31 -8.33
CA ASN A 47 2.05 -6.44 -9.25
C ASN A 47 2.49 -7.79 -8.65
N HIS A 48 3.62 -7.81 -7.94
CA HIS A 48 4.07 -8.99 -7.19
C HIS A 48 3.09 -9.35 -6.07
N SER A 49 2.63 -8.38 -5.29
CA SER A 49 1.65 -8.56 -4.21
C SER A 49 0.32 -9.13 -4.71
N MET A 50 -0.21 -8.61 -5.83
CA MET A 50 -1.42 -9.15 -6.48
C MET A 50 -1.26 -10.61 -6.91
N ARG A 51 -0.03 -11.05 -7.22
CA ARG A 51 0.31 -12.44 -7.56
C ARG A 51 0.75 -13.25 -6.33
N ARG A 52 0.54 -12.72 -5.12
CA ARG A 52 0.93 -13.30 -3.83
C ARG A 52 2.43 -13.61 -3.69
N ARG A 53 3.28 -12.94 -4.47
CA ARG A 53 4.74 -13.04 -4.40
C ARG A 53 5.27 -11.99 -3.44
N PHE A 54 4.94 -12.14 -2.16
CA PHE A 54 5.16 -11.12 -1.15
C PHE A 54 6.65 -10.82 -0.91
N ASP A 55 7.53 -11.82 -1.01
CA ASP A 55 8.98 -11.59 -0.84
C ASP A 55 9.54 -10.61 -1.89
N LEU A 56 9.12 -10.77 -3.15
CA LEU A 56 9.50 -9.85 -4.24
C LEU A 56 8.84 -8.48 -4.07
N ALA A 57 7.60 -8.44 -3.61
CA ALA A 57 6.90 -7.19 -3.32
C ALA A 57 7.61 -6.40 -2.20
N ILE A 58 7.98 -7.07 -1.10
CA ILE A 58 8.72 -6.49 0.03
C ILE A 58 10.06 -5.95 -0.44
N ALA A 59 10.79 -6.70 -1.28
CA ALA A 59 12.06 -6.25 -1.84
C ALA A 59 11.90 -4.96 -2.66
N ASP A 60 10.92 -4.92 -3.56
CA ASP A 60 10.60 -3.74 -4.39
C ASP A 60 10.17 -2.53 -3.56
N PHE A 61 9.27 -2.71 -2.59
CA PHE A 61 8.82 -1.62 -1.74
C PHE A 61 9.96 -1.10 -0.86
N THR A 62 10.79 -1.99 -0.30
CA THR A 62 11.94 -1.59 0.50
C THR A 62 12.96 -0.82 -0.34
N GLU A 63 13.20 -1.23 -1.60
CA GLU A 63 14.05 -0.48 -2.52
C GLU A 63 13.42 0.88 -2.88
N ALA A 64 12.10 0.94 -3.10
CA ALA A 64 11.40 2.19 -3.40
C ALA A 64 11.54 3.23 -2.28
N LEU A 65 11.45 2.78 -1.02
CA LEU A 65 11.60 3.65 0.15
C LEU A 65 13.04 4.15 0.37
N LYS A 66 14.05 3.57 -0.31
CA LYS A 66 15.40 4.18 -0.32
C LYS A 66 15.46 5.45 -1.16
N PHE A 67 14.60 5.56 -2.18
CA PHE A 67 14.49 6.75 -3.03
C PHE A 67 13.51 7.78 -2.45
N GLU A 68 12.37 7.31 -1.93
CA GLU A 68 11.38 8.14 -1.25
C GLU A 68 10.95 7.53 0.10
N PRO A 69 11.63 7.87 1.21
CA PRO A 69 11.40 7.24 2.51
C PRO A 69 9.99 7.41 3.09
N ASN A 70 9.31 8.50 2.72
CA ASN A 70 8.05 8.90 3.32
C ASN A 70 6.85 8.77 2.36
N ARG A 71 6.95 7.87 1.36
CA ARG A 71 5.90 7.70 0.36
C ARG A 71 4.73 6.88 0.93
N PRO A 72 3.54 7.47 1.18
CA PRO A 72 2.48 6.82 1.97
C PRO A 72 1.98 5.52 1.34
N PHE A 73 1.70 5.55 0.04
CA PHE A 73 1.22 4.37 -0.68
C PHE A 73 2.21 3.21 -0.62
N THR A 74 3.52 3.49 -0.73
CA THR A 74 4.57 2.47 -0.64
C THR A 74 4.68 1.90 0.77
N LEU A 75 4.61 2.76 1.79
CA LEU A 75 4.60 2.31 3.20
C LEU A 75 3.37 1.43 3.51
N ILE A 76 2.18 1.83 3.06
CA ILE A 76 0.95 1.04 3.24
C ILE A 76 1.07 -0.32 2.55
N SER A 77 1.51 -0.35 1.29
CA SER A 77 1.70 -1.60 0.54
C SER A 77 2.75 -2.51 1.19
N LEU A 78 3.85 -1.95 1.72
CA LEU A 78 4.87 -2.70 2.45
C LEU A 78 4.31 -3.29 3.75
N GLY A 79 3.56 -2.49 4.51
CA GLY A 79 2.87 -2.93 5.71
C GLY A 79 1.93 -4.10 5.46
N GLY A 80 1.09 -4.01 4.43
CA GLY A 80 0.20 -5.10 4.02
C GLY A 80 0.96 -6.36 3.57
N ALA A 81 2.07 -6.20 2.84
CA ALA A 81 2.90 -7.34 2.45
C ALA A 81 3.57 -8.04 3.66
N TYR A 82 4.01 -7.29 4.67
CA TYR A 82 4.48 -7.87 5.94
C TYR A 82 3.35 -8.58 6.69
N ALA A 83 2.15 -7.99 6.76
CA ALA A 83 1.00 -8.63 7.40
C ALA A 83 0.63 -9.95 6.71
N HIS A 84 0.63 -10.00 5.38
CA HIS A 84 0.35 -11.21 4.61
C HIS A 84 1.38 -12.32 4.77
N THR A 85 2.61 -11.98 5.17
CA THR A 85 3.68 -12.95 5.46
C THR A 85 3.77 -13.32 6.93
N GLY A 86 2.85 -12.83 7.78
CA GLY A 86 2.81 -13.11 9.21
C GLY A 86 3.75 -12.22 10.04
N ASN A 87 4.45 -11.28 9.42
CA ASN A 87 5.36 -10.34 10.06
C ASN A 87 4.58 -9.15 10.64
N TYR A 88 3.68 -9.43 11.58
CA TYR A 88 2.71 -8.43 12.07
C TYR A 88 3.37 -7.27 12.84
N LYS A 89 4.49 -7.52 13.51
CA LYS A 89 5.21 -6.46 14.24
C LYS A 89 5.79 -5.45 13.27
N GLU A 90 6.46 -5.93 12.23
CA GLU A 90 7.03 -5.13 11.15
C GLU A 90 5.92 -4.39 10.40
N ALA A 91 4.80 -5.06 10.11
CA ALA A 91 3.63 -4.44 9.50
C ALA A 91 3.13 -3.25 10.33
N ILE A 92 2.90 -3.44 11.64
CA ILE A 92 2.46 -2.38 12.55
C ILE A 92 3.45 -1.21 12.56
N THR A 93 4.75 -1.47 12.68
CA THR A 93 5.78 -0.42 12.69
C THR A 93 5.78 0.42 11.41
N ILE A 94 5.72 -0.22 10.24
CA ILE A 94 5.71 0.47 8.96
C ILE A 94 4.41 1.27 8.79
N LEU A 95 3.27 0.69 9.14
CA LEU A 95 1.97 1.34 8.98
C LEU A 95 1.77 2.51 9.95
N GLU A 96 2.26 2.43 11.20
CA GLU A 96 2.24 3.58 12.11
C GLU A 96 3.14 4.71 11.61
N SER A 97 4.23 4.39 10.91
CA SER A 97 5.06 5.40 10.24
C SER A 97 4.30 6.08 9.09
N ALA A 98 3.57 5.30 8.29
CA ALA A 98 2.69 5.83 7.23
C ALA A 98 1.61 6.75 7.81
N LYS A 99 0.98 6.34 8.91
CA LYS A 99 -0.03 7.12 9.63
C LYS A 99 0.53 8.45 10.11
N LYS A 100 1.68 8.44 10.79
CA LYS A 100 2.33 9.67 11.28
C LYS A 100 2.64 10.65 10.15
N TYR A 101 3.08 10.14 9.00
CA TYR A 101 3.30 11.00 7.83
C TYR A 101 1.98 11.55 7.28
N LEU A 102 0.95 10.71 7.14
CA LEU A 102 -0.37 11.14 6.64
C LEU A 102 -1.08 12.13 7.57
N GLU A 103 -0.78 12.12 8.86
CA GLU A 103 -1.24 13.13 9.83
C GLU A 103 -0.54 14.49 9.65
N ALA A 104 0.65 14.51 9.03
CA ALA A 104 1.44 15.73 8.80
C ALA A 104 1.22 16.38 7.42
N VAL A 105 0.49 15.72 6.51
CA VAL A 105 0.20 16.22 5.15
C VAL A 105 -1.22 16.79 5.02
N ASP A 106 -1.51 17.43 3.88
CA ASP A 106 -2.83 17.97 3.58
C ASP A 106 -3.95 16.90 3.65
N ALA A 107 -5.14 17.34 4.06
CA ALA A 107 -6.31 16.49 4.25
C ALA A 107 -6.70 15.68 2.99
N THR A 108 -6.38 16.19 1.79
CA THR A 108 -6.67 15.54 0.52
C THR A 108 -5.91 14.22 0.37
N LEU A 109 -4.58 14.26 0.58
CA LEU A 109 -3.74 13.06 0.50
C LEU A 109 -4.08 12.07 1.61
N ARG A 110 -4.43 12.58 2.79
CA ARG A 110 -4.88 11.79 3.93
C ARG A 110 -6.15 11.00 3.60
N ASN A 111 -7.18 11.65 3.09
CA ASN A 111 -8.50 11.04 2.81
C ASN A 111 -8.45 9.87 1.81
N ILE A 112 -7.53 9.91 0.83
CA ILE A 112 -7.42 8.87 -0.22
C ILE A 112 -6.84 7.57 0.36
N SER A 113 -6.01 7.67 1.40
CA SER A 113 -5.27 6.54 1.97
C SER A 113 -5.81 6.05 3.32
N GLU A 114 -6.72 6.82 3.94
CA GLU A 114 -7.25 6.55 5.29
C GLU A 114 -7.86 5.15 5.42
N HIS A 115 -8.74 4.75 4.48
CA HIS A 115 -9.36 3.41 4.52
C HIS A 115 -8.30 2.31 4.48
N ASN A 116 -7.42 2.32 3.47
CA ASN A 116 -6.41 1.28 3.27
C ASN A 116 -5.45 1.20 4.47
N LEU A 117 -4.96 2.35 4.93
CA LEU A 117 -4.07 2.43 6.08
C LEU A 117 -4.70 1.79 7.32
N TYR A 118 -5.91 2.20 7.67
CA TYR A 118 -6.57 1.74 8.89
C TYR A 118 -7.07 0.29 8.78
N SER A 119 -7.42 -0.18 7.58
CA SER A 119 -7.75 -1.59 7.33
C SER A 119 -6.54 -2.50 7.51
N GLU A 120 -5.39 -2.11 6.96
CA GLU A 120 -4.13 -2.85 7.12
C GLU A 120 -3.63 -2.83 8.57
N LEU A 121 -3.68 -1.66 9.24
CA LEU A 121 -3.36 -1.56 10.67
C LEU A 121 -4.26 -2.43 11.52
N GLY A 122 -5.58 -2.35 11.29
CA GLY A 122 -6.56 -3.13 12.03
C GLY A 122 -6.36 -4.63 11.86
N SER A 123 -6.06 -5.08 10.65
CA SER A 123 -5.73 -6.47 10.36
C SER A 123 -4.43 -6.89 11.04
N ALA A 124 -3.37 -6.10 10.93
CA ALA A 124 -2.09 -6.40 11.57
C ALA A 124 -2.20 -6.45 13.09
N TYR A 125 -2.94 -5.52 13.72
CA TYR A 125 -3.23 -5.55 15.15
C TYR A 125 -4.04 -6.77 15.56
N PHE A 126 -5.07 -7.15 14.77
CA PHE A 126 -5.88 -8.32 15.07
C PHE A 126 -5.04 -9.60 15.11
N PHE A 127 -4.22 -9.83 14.09
CA PHE A 127 -3.37 -11.02 14.02
C PHE A 127 -2.18 -10.97 14.99
N ALA A 128 -1.81 -9.79 15.48
CA ALA A 128 -0.87 -9.61 16.59
C ALA A 128 -1.51 -9.77 17.98
N ASP A 129 -2.77 -10.22 18.06
CA ASP A 129 -3.57 -10.37 19.29
C ASP A 129 -3.80 -9.05 20.08
N LYS A 130 -3.69 -7.91 19.39
CA LYS A 130 -3.93 -6.56 19.91
C LYS A 130 -5.35 -6.11 19.58
N LYS A 131 -6.32 -6.77 20.22
CA LYS A 131 -7.74 -6.68 19.86
C LYS A 131 -8.32 -5.27 20.03
N GLN A 132 -7.94 -4.54 21.07
CA GLN A 132 -8.44 -3.19 21.33
C GLN A 132 -7.98 -2.22 20.23
N GLU A 133 -6.70 -2.24 19.87
CA GLU A 133 -6.12 -1.43 18.80
C GLU A 133 -6.69 -1.81 17.44
N ALA A 134 -6.95 -3.11 17.21
CA ALA A 134 -7.61 -3.59 16.02
C ALA A 134 -9.01 -3.00 15.87
N VAL A 135 -9.84 -3.00 16.92
CA VAL A 135 -11.19 -2.40 16.87
C VAL A 135 -11.13 -0.92 16.52
N VAL A 136 -10.22 -0.16 17.13
CA VAL A 136 -10.05 1.26 16.85
C VAL A 136 -9.72 1.49 15.38
N CYS A 137 -8.74 0.77 14.84
CA CYS A 137 -8.31 0.94 13.45
C CYS A 137 -9.40 0.49 12.46
N LEU A 138 -10.00 -0.69 12.66
CA LEU A 138 -11.06 -1.19 11.78
C LEU A 138 -12.29 -0.29 11.78
N THR A 139 -12.63 0.33 12.91
CA THR A 139 -13.74 1.29 12.99
C THR A 139 -13.43 2.55 12.18
N LYS A 140 -12.23 3.15 12.37
CA LYS A 140 -11.76 4.30 11.57
C LYS A 140 -11.72 4.01 10.07
N SER A 141 -11.35 2.79 9.70
CA SER A 141 -11.36 2.33 8.31
C SER A 141 -12.75 2.41 7.69
N LEU A 142 -13.80 2.00 8.42
CA LEU A 142 -15.19 2.05 7.95
C LEU A 142 -15.74 3.50 7.96
N GLU A 143 -15.40 4.29 8.97
CA GLU A 143 -15.73 5.73 9.01
C GLU A 143 -15.18 6.50 7.80
N ALA A 144 -13.95 6.16 7.37
CA ALA A 144 -13.34 6.76 6.18
C ALA A 144 -14.13 6.46 4.90
N VAL A 145 -14.73 5.25 4.78
CA VAL A 145 -15.58 4.88 3.64
C VAL A 145 -16.86 5.71 3.64
N GLU A 146 -17.50 5.87 4.79
CA GLU A 146 -18.72 6.69 4.91
C GLU A 146 -18.43 8.17 4.60
N LYS A 147 -17.27 8.68 5.02
CA LYS A 147 -16.82 10.03 4.66
C LYS A 147 -16.62 10.20 3.15
N GLN A 148 -16.00 9.23 2.48
CA GLN A 148 -15.86 9.25 1.02
C GLN A 148 -17.23 9.18 0.32
N ARG A 149 -18.17 8.38 0.85
CA ARG A 149 -19.55 8.35 0.35
C ARG A 149 -20.25 9.69 0.47
N ALA A 150 -20.06 10.38 1.61
CA ALA A 150 -20.61 11.72 1.81
C ALA A 150 -20.03 12.73 0.80
N LEU A 151 -18.72 12.70 0.54
CA LEU A 151 -18.05 13.53 -0.47
C LEU A 151 -18.56 13.26 -1.89
N LYS A 152 -18.83 11.99 -2.24
CA LYS A 152 -19.45 11.64 -3.51
C LYS A 152 -20.83 12.29 -3.65
N ASN A 153 -21.64 12.30 -2.60
CA ASN A 153 -22.96 12.92 -2.61
C ASN A 153 -22.93 14.45 -2.77
N THR A 154 -21.81 15.12 -2.50
CA THR A 154 -21.65 16.57 -2.77
C THR A 154 -21.20 16.87 -4.20
N GLY A 155 -20.97 15.85 -5.04
CA GLY A 155 -20.42 16.01 -6.39
C GLY A 155 -18.91 16.27 -6.43
N ALA A 156 -18.20 16.10 -5.31
CA ALA A 156 -16.74 16.31 -5.25
C ALA A 156 -15.93 15.14 -5.85
N VAL A 157 -16.58 13.99 -6.08
CA VAL A 157 -16.01 12.79 -6.68
C VAL A 157 -16.96 12.36 -7.80
N SER A 158 -16.42 12.09 -8.99
CA SER A 158 -17.24 11.60 -10.11
C SER A 158 -17.75 10.18 -9.85
N GLU A 159 -18.84 9.78 -10.52
CA GLU A 159 -19.35 8.41 -10.40
C GLU A 159 -18.31 7.37 -10.83
N GLU A 160 -17.56 7.65 -11.90
CA GLU A 160 -16.51 6.76 -12.41
C GLU A 160 -15.38 6.55 -11.38
N GLU A 161 -14.88 7.65 -10.79
CA GLU A 161 -13.86 7.58 -9.74
C GLU A 161 -14.37 6.83 -8.50
N TRP A 162 -15.62 7.09 -8.12
CA TRP A 162 -16.26 6.42 -6.99
C TRP A 162 -16.38 4.91 -7.22
N GLU A 163 -16.89 4.47 -8.37
CA GLU A 163 -17.04 3.05 -8.69
C GLU A 163 -15.70 2.32 -8.73
N ALA A 164 -14.68 2.95 -9.32
CA ALA A 164 -13.32 2.41 -9.35
C ALA A 164 -12.74 2.24 -7.94
N GLN A 165 -12.92 3.24 -7.07
CA GLN A 165 -12.48 3.19 -5.68
C GLN A 165 -13.22 2.11 -4.90
N GLN A 166 -14.55 2.05 -4.98
CA GLN A 166 -15.37 1.06 -4.27
C GLN A 166 -15.02 -0.37 -4.67
N LYS A 167 -14.80 -0.62 -5.96
CA LYS A 167 -14.37 -1.94 -6.44
C LYS A 167 -13.02 -2.36 -5.86
N MET A 168 -12.10 -1.40 -5.70
CA MET A 168 -10.77 -1.65 -5.13
C MET A 168 -10.85 -1.97 -3.63
N ILE A 169 -11.68 -1.26 -2.87
CA ILE A 169 -11.73 -1.39 -1.40
C ILE A 169 -12.77 -2.40 -0.89
N ALA A 170 -13.71 -2.86 -1.72
CA ALA A 170 -14.76 -3.79 -1.30
C ALA A 170 -14.25 -5.06 -0.57
N PRO A 171 -13.14 -5.72 -0.99
CA PRO A 171 -12.58 -6.84 -0.23
C PRO A 171 -12.09 -6.43 1.16
N MET A 172 -11.52 -5.23 1.30
CA MET A 172 -11.00 -4.69 2.55
C MET A 172 -12.13 -4.34 3.52
N ILE A 173 -13.24 -3.78 3.03
CA ILE A 173 -14.45 -3.53 3.83
C ILE A 173 -14.98 -4.83 4.42
N LYS A 174 -15.18 -5.85 3.57
CA LYS A 174 -15.67 -7.18 4.01
C LYS A 174 -14.73 -7.80 5.05
N ASN A 175 -13.43 -7.67 4.86
CA ASN A 175 -12.43 -8.14 5.81
C ASN A 175 -12.54 -7.39 7.16
N ALA A 176 -12.67 -6.06 7.13
CA ALA A 176 -12.80 -5.25 8.34
C ALA A 176 -14.05 -5.60 9.15
N GLU A 177 -15.20 -5.76 8.49
CA GLU A 177 -16.46 -6.19 9.13
C GLU A 177 -16.32 -7.59 9.74
N TRP A 178 -15.71 -8.52 8.99
CA TRP A 178 -15.48 -9.89 9.43
C TRP A 178 -14.57 -9.99 10.66
N LEU A 179 -13.51 -9.17 10.70
CA LEU A 179 -12.58 -9.08 11.82
C LEU A 179 -13.28 -8.50 13.05
N LEU A 180 -14.02 -7.38 12.89
CA LEU A 180 -14.77 -6.76 13.98
C LEU A 180 -15.78 -7.72 14.61
N ALA A 181 -16.48 -8.52 13.80
CA ALA A 181 -17.41 -9.53 14.30
C ALA A 181 -16.72 -10.59 15.18
N ARG A 182 -15.46 -10.95 14.87
CA ARG A 182 -14.68 -11.93 15.65
C ARG A 182 -14.09 -11.40 16.94
N ILE A 183 -13.83 -10.10 17.03
CA ILE A 183 -13.32 -9.49 18.26
C ILE A 183 -14.42 -9.38 19.32
N LYS A 184 -15.68 -9.21 18.89
CA LYS A 184 -16.85 -9.03 19.77
C LYS A 184 -17.41 -10.34 20.35
N LEU A 185 -16.86 -11.49 19.95
CA LEU A 185 -17.20 -12.83 20.44
C LEU A 185 -16.14 -13.31 21.45
#